data_AF-A0A6L3W5W8-F1
#
_entry.id   AF-A0A6L3W5W8-F1
#
_cell.length_a   1.000
_cell.length_b   1.000
_cell.length_c   1.000
_cell.angle_alpha   90.00
_cell.angle_beta   90.00
_cell.angle_gamma   90.00
#
_symmetry.space_group_name_H-M   'P 1'
#
loop_
_entity.id
_entity.type
_entity.pdbx_description
1 polymer ?
#
loop_
_entity_poly.entity_id
_entity_poly.type
_entity_poly.pdbx_seq_one_letter_code
_entity_poly.pdbx_strand_id
1 'polypeptide(L)' 'MPTPGPLGIALDLDEGDLISDAVLIAKIHKADGAVIVASKASDGTDWVTRRGLIAAAGDVESGGYQEREID' A
#
# COMPACT_ATOMS: atom_id res chain seq x y z
N MET A 1 -11.96 13.68 -14.31
CA MET A 1 -12.02 14.19 -12.93
C MET A 1 -12.28 13.01 -12.01
N PRO A 2 -11.31 12.59 -11.18
CA PRO A 2 -11.55 11.59 -10.16
C PRO A 2 -12.58 12.14 -9.17
N THR A 3 -13.55 11.32 -8.80
CA THR A 3 -14.60 11.72 -7.85
C THR A 3 -14.03 11.58 -6.44
N PRO A 4 -14.12 12.62 -5.58
CA PRO A 4 -13.60 12.52 -4.22
C PRO A 4 -14.27 11.37 -3.47
N GLY A 5 -13.47 10.58 -2.76
CA GLY A 5 -13.96 9.49 -1.92
C GLY A 5 -14.93 10.02 -0.84
N PRO A 6 -15.78 9.16 -0.27
CA PRO A 6 -16.88 9.52 0.64
C PRO A 6 -16.51 10.26 1.93
N LEU A 7 -15.22 10.45 2.21
CA LEU A 7 -14.69 11.27 3.32
C LEU A 7 -14.16 12.64 2.85
N GLY A 8 -14.39 13.03 1.59
CA GLY A 8 -13.80 14.23 0.99
C GLY A 8 -12.32 14.10 0.65
N ILE A 9 -11.71 12.94 0.90
CA ILE A 9 -10.32 12.62 0.57
C ILE A 9 -10.37 11.44 -0.42
N ALA A 10 -9.93 11.69 -1.65
CA ALA A 10 -9.61 10.61 -2.58
C ALA A 10 -8.21 10.11 -2.26
N LEU A 11 -8.05 8.80 -2.10
CA LEU A 11 -6.75 8.18 -2.27
C LEU A 11 -6.52 8.09 -3.78
N ASP A 12 -5.99 9.18 -4.33
CA ASP A 12 -5.55 9.23 -5.71
C ASP A 12 -4.10 8.75 -5.76
N LEU A 13 -3.86 7.75 -6.58
CA LEU A 13 -2.54 7.21 -6.81
C LEU A 13 -2.47 7.04 -8.31
N ASP A 14 -1.79 7.93 -9.00
CA ASP A 14 -1.57 7.89 -10.44
C ASP A 14 -0.16 7.36 -10.76
N GLU A 15 0.18 7.30 -12.04
CA GLU A 15 1.50 6.87 -12.52
C GLU A 15 2.59 7.81 -11.97
N GLY A 16 3.58 7.24 -11.30
CA GLY A 16 4.69 7.98 -10.68
C GLY A 16 4.47 8.41 -9.23
N ASP A 17 3.28 8.21 -8.65
CA ASP A 17 3.01 8.54 -7.24
C ASP A 17 3.67 7.55 -6.26
N LEU A 18 3.94 6.34 -6.73
CA LEU A 18 4.67 5.32 -5.99
C LEU A 18 6.11 5.23 -6.50
N ILE A 19 7.06 5.14 -5.56
CA ILE A 19 8.45 4.79 -5.88
C ILE A 19 8.51 3.44 -6.57
N SER A 20 9.58 3.14 -7.31
CA SER A 20 9.76 1.80 -7.92
C SER A 20 9.57 0.71 -6.89
N ASP A 21 8.85 -0.35 -7.28
CA ASP A 21 8.62 -1.54 -6.46
C ASP A 21 7.98 -1.26 -5.09
N ALA A 22 6.95 -0.42 -5.06
CA ALA A 22 6.14 -0.18 -3.89
C ALA A 22 4.75 -0.82 -3.99
N VAL A 23 4.22 -1.18 -2.82
CA VAL A 23 2.84 -1.65 -2.67
C VAL A 23 2.18 -0.85 -1.55
N LEU A 24 1.14 -0.10 -1.89
CA LEU A 24 0.28 0.55 -0.91
C LEU A 24 -0.87 -0.38 -0.53
N ILE A 25 -1.15 -0.50 0.76
CA ILE A 25 -2.38 -1.11 1.30
C ILE A 25 -3.10 -0.03 2.10
N ALA A 26 -4.35 0.25 1.76
CA ALA A 26 -5.16 1.28 2.39
C ALA A 26 -6.49 0.72 2.90
N LYS A 27 -6.82 1.04 4.15
CA LYS A 27 -8.16 0.85 4.70
C LYS A 27 -9.03 2.05 4.31
N ILE A 28 -10.15 1.79 3.66
CA ILE A 28 -11.07 2.83 3.18
C ILE A 28 -12.41 2.67 3.88
N HIS A 29 -12.87 3.75 4.52
CA HIS A 29 -14.21 3.88 5.08
C HIS A 29 -15.13 4.51 4.03
N LYS A 30 -16.22 3.83 3.68
CA LYS A 30 -17.24 4.31 2.74
C LYS A 30 -18.32 5.12 3.47
N ALA A 31 -19.07 5.93 2.73
CA ALA A 31 -20.13 6.79 3.28
C ALA A 31 -21.29 5.99 3.88
N ASP A 32 -21.53 4.77 3.39
CA ASP A 32 -22.53 3.83 3.92
C ASP A 32 -22.06 3.13 5.21
N GLY A 33 -20.88 3.48 5.73
CA GLY A 33 -20.27 2.86 6.90
C GLY A 33 -19.53 1.56 6.59
N ALA A 34 -19.53 1.08 5.35
CA ALA A 34 -18.76 -0.10 4.97
C ALA A 34 -17.25 0.18 5.00
N VAL A 35 -16.47 -0.85 5.29
CA VAL A 35 -15.00 -0.80 5.27
C VAL A 35 -14.50 -1.74 4.20
N ILE A 36 -13.60 -1.25 3.36
CA ILE A 36 -12.87 -2.07 2.39
C ILE A 36 -11.37 -1.91 2.59
N VAL A 37 -10.61 -2.88 2.11
CA VAL A 37 -9.16 -2.78 1.95
C VAL A 37 -8.87 -2.71 0.46
N ALA A 38 -8.17 -1.67 0.05
CA ALA A 38 -7.67 -1.51 -1.31
C ALA A 38 -6.14 -1.66 -1.31
N SER A 39 -5.59 -2.13 -2.42
CA SER A 39 -4.15 -2.10 -2.62
C SER A 39 -3.80 -1.71 -4.05
N LYS A 40 -2.71 -0.96 -4.19
CA LYS A 40 -2.12 -0.57 -5.47
C LYS A 40 -0.63 -0.84 -5.44
N ALA A 41 -0.07 -1.27 -6.55
CA ALA A 41 1.36 -1.44 -6.73
C ALA A 41 1.88 -0.40 -7.73
N SER A 42 3.17 -0.10 -7.67
CA SER A 42 3.83 0.75 -8.66
C SER A 42 3.72 0.15 -10.06
N ASP A 43 3.73 1.01 -11.07
CA ASP A 43 3.75 0.56 -12.45
C ASP A 43 5.06 -0.20 -12.74
N GLY A 44 4.93 -1.31 -13.46
CA GLY A 44 6.04 -2.23 -13.72
C GLY A 44 6.30 -3.28 -12.64
N THR A 45 5.67 -3.18 -11.47
CA THR A 45 5.80 -4.22 -10.42
C THR A 45 5.01 -5.47 -10.80
N ASP A 46 5.74 -6.56 -11.04
CA ASP A 46 5.13 -7.86 -11.35
C ASP A 46 4.47 -8.49 -10.11
N TRP A 47 3.60 -9.47 -10.35
CA TRP A 47 2.81 -10.11 -9.30
C TRP A 47 3.66 -10.90 -8.28
N VAL A 48 4.84 -11.41 -8.68
CA VAL A 48 5.76 -12.12 -7.78
C VAL A 48 6.41 -11.12 -6.84
N THR A 49 6.98 -10.05 -7.38
CA THR A 49 7.59 -8.97 -6.60
C THR A 49 6.59 -8.36 -5.62
N ARG A 50 5.36 -8.08 -6.08
CA ARG A 50 4.27 -7.60 -5.21
C ARG A 50 4.01 -8.53 -4.03
N ARG A 51 3.93 -9.85 -4.25
CA ARG A 51 3.70 -10.81 -3.14
C ARG A 51 4.88 -10.89 -2.19
N GLY A 52 6.10 -10.85 -2.73
CA GLY A 52 7.33 -10.82 -1.92
C GLY A 52 7.37 -9.62 -0.98
N LEU A 53 7.03 -8.43 -1.47
CA LEU A 53 6.98 -7.20 -0.67
C LEU A 53 5.96 -7.27 0.46
N ILE A 54 4.76 -7.80 0.19
CA ILE A 54 3.72 -7.94 1.23
C ILE A 54 4.17 -8.94 2.32
N ALA A 55 4.79 -10.06 1.92
CA ALA A 55 5.31 -11.03 2.88
C ALA A 55 6.44 -10.43 3.73
N ALA A 56 7.42 -9.78 3.09
CA ALA A 56 8.51 -9.10 3.78
C ALA A 56 8.02 -8.01 4.74
N ALA A 57 7.00 -7.23 4.35
CA ALA A 57 6.37 -6.26 5.23
C ALA A 57 5.74 -6.94 6.46
N GLY A 58 5.07 -8.08 6.28
CA GLY A 58 4.53 -8.88 7.38
C GLY A 58 5.63 -9.38 8.34
N ASP A 59 6.77 -9.81 7.80
CA ASP A 59 7.92 -10.23 8.61
C ASP A 59 8.52 -9.06 9.40
N VAL A 60 8.67 -7.89 8.78
CA VAL A 60 9.16 -6.66 9.44
C VAL A 60 8.22 -6.24 10.58
N GLU A 61 6.91 -6.19 10.32
CA GLU A 61 5.91 -5.79 11.32
C GLU A 61 5.77 -6.82 12.45
N SER A 62 5.92 -8.11 12.16
CA SER A 62 5.82 -9.17 13.17
C SER A 62 7.09 -9.39 13.98
N GLY A 63 8.25 -8.96 13.47
CA GLY A 63 9.55 -9.15 14.10
C GLY A 63 9.89 -8.17 15.23
N GLY A 64 9.28 -6.98 15.26
CA GLY A 64 9.69 -5.89 16.16
C GLY A 64 11.04 -5.27 15.76
N TYR A 65 11.23 -3.99 16.08
CA TYR A 65 12.40 -3.18 15.67
C TYR A 65 13.74 -3.90 15.92
N GLN A 66 14.43 -4.29 14.84
CA GLN A 66 15.83 -4.74 14.90
C GLN A 66 16.69 -3.72 14.16
N GLU A 67 17.41 -2.90 14.91
CA GLU A 67 18.52 -2.12 14.37
C GLU A 67 19.58 -3.11 13.90
N ARG A 68 19.70 -3.27 12.58
CA ARG A 68 20.74 -4.12 11.99
C ARG A 68 22.04 -3.32 12.00
N GLU A 69 22.92 -3.62 12.96
CA GLU A 69 24.34 -3.25 12.83
C GLU A 69 24.91 -3.98 11.61
N ILE A 70 25.37 -3.22 10.64
CA ILE A 70 26.11 -3.71 9.49
C ILE A 70 27.58 -3.68 9.89
N ASP A 71 28.16 -4.85 10.15
CA ASP A 71 29.62 -5.07 10.24
C ASP A 71 30.26 -5.16 8.83
#